data_AF-A0A969ZWN1-F1
#
_entry.id   AF-A0A969ZWN1-F1
#
_cell.length_a   1.000
_cell.length_b   1.000
_cell.length_c   1.000
_cell.angle_alpha   90.00
_cell.angle_beta   90.00
_cell.angle_gamma   90.00
#
_symmetry.space_group_name_H-M   'P 1'
#
loop_
_entity.id
_entity.type
_entity.pdbx_description
1 polymer ?
#
loop_
_entity_poly.entity_id
_entity_poly.type
_entity_poly.pdbx_seq_one_letter_code
_entity_poly.pdbx_strand_id
1 'polypeptide(L)'
;MEKAESRKRVCIKGNETEIIQFGGGSFFALKFDESRIPLYRIKMLENLHCGGLLPMHFLREEQGLHVYYDFGGFLQLKDMVGEWAKKGKNLAAEMAETVAALARCLLLAENYLFSCEDFLLHPDVVFVRVHTGQVKLAYVPEKPVPMGIAGKFAGFVRGTAETVGDEQWAAYAGEIYRRIINSNVPLSGIEKILRDVSHDIYSDNWPERSALRPADEGDMLITVAEDNMLLNLT
;
A
#
# COMPACT_ATOMS: atom_id res chain seq x y z
N MET A 1 -38.71 -10.84 -6.57
CA MET A 1 -37.30 -11.26 -6.53
C MET A 1 -36.46 -10.01 -6.43
N GLU A 2 -36.17 -9.56 -5.20
CA GLU A 2 -35.17 -8.53 -4.97
C GLU A 2 -33.82 -9.06 -5.44
N LYS A 3 -33.18 -8.34 -6.37
CA LYS A 3 -31.76 -8.56 -6.66
C LYS A 3 -31.02 -8.25 -5.37
N ALA A 4 -30.35 -9.26 -4.81
CA ALA A 4 -29.38 -9.04 -3.76
C ALA A 4 -28.32 -8.08 -4.31
N GLU A 5 -28.41 -6.80 -3.93
CA GLU A 5 -27.32 -5.86 -4.14
C GLU A 5 -26.10 -6.45 -3.43
N SER A 6 -25.10 -6.84 -4.23
CA SER A 6 -23.78 -7.19 -3.77
C SER A 6 -23.32 -6.11 -2.80
N ARG A 7 -23.38 -6.39 -1.49
CA ARG A 7 -22.87 -5.47 -0.47
C ARG A 7 -21.40 -5.25 -0.78
N LYS A 8 -21.02 -4.02 -1.12
CA LYS A 8 -19.63 -3.65 -1.33
C LYS A 8 -18.88 -3.92 -0.01
N ARG A 9 -17.79 -4.69 -0.09
CA ARG A 9 -16.93 -5.07 1.05
C ARG A 9 -15.57 -4.43 0.88
N VAL A 10 -14.97 -4.01 1.98
CA VAL A 10 -13.54 -3.67 2.03
C VAL A 10 -12.81 -4.93 2.44
N CYS A 11 -11.70 -5.27 1.79
CA CYS A 11 -10.88 -6.42 2.17
C CYS A 11 -9.52 -5.94 2.64
N ILE A 12 -9.05 -6.42 3.79
CA ILE A 12 -7.73 -6.12 4.35
C ILE A 12 -7.02 -7.44 4.65
N LYS A 13 -6.02 -7.81 3.82
CA LYS A 13 -5.26 -9.06 3.94
C LYS A 13 -6.17 -10.30 4.01
N GLY A 14 -7.17 -10.36 3.12
CA GLY A 14 -8.14 -11.46 3.06
C GLY A 14 -9.26 -11.40 4.09
N ASN A 15 -9.23 -10.46 5.05
CA ASN A 15 -10.35 -10.24 5.95
C ASN A 15 -11.32 -9.23 5.34
N GLU A 16 -12.51 -9.71 5.00
CA GLU A 16 -13.58 -8.85 4.51
C GLU A 16 -14.32 -8.18 5.65
N THR A 17 -14.58 -6.89 5.50
CA THR A 17 -15.35 -6.06 6.43
C THR A 17 -16.48 -5.35 5.68
N GLU A 18 -17.62 -5.21 6.34
CA GLU A 18 -18.78 -4.56 5.77
C GLU A 18 -18.58 -3.04 5.71
N ILE A 19 -19.08 -2.42 4.64
CA ILE A 19 -19.10 -0.97 4.52
C ILE A 19 -20.30 -0.43 5.30
N ILE A 20 -20.03 0.49 6.23
CA ILE A 20 -21.01 1.18 7.06
C ILE A 20 -21.23 2.57 6.47
N GLN A 21 -22.48 2.93 6.17
CA GLN A 21 -22.84 4.28 5.73
C GLN A 21 -23.42 5.06 6.91
N PHE A 22 -22.83 6.21 7.25
CA PHE A 22 -23.30 7.03 8.36
C PHE A 22 -23.03 8.51 8.10
N GLY A 23 -24.04 9.37 8.27
CA GLY A 23 -23.88 10.83 8.12
C GLY A 23 -23.37 11.29 6.74
N GLY A 24 -23.60 10.50 5.68
CA GLY A 24 -23.05 10.76 4.34
C GLY A 24 -21.59 10.32 4.13
N GLY A 25 -20.94 9.81 5.17
CA GLY A 25 -19.63 9.16 5.10
C GLY A 25 -19.72 7.65 4.86
N SER A 26 -18.61 7.08 4.38
CA SER A 26 -18.45 5.63 4.17
C SER A 26 -17.31 5.14 5.05
N PHE A 27 -17.60 4.13 5.87
CA PHE A 27 -16.67 3.61 6.86
C PHE A 27 -16.48 2.11 6.70
N PHE A 28 -15.33 1.62 7.11
CA PHE A 28 -15.15 0.22 7.46
C PHE A 28 -14.55 0.12 8.85
N ALA A 29 -14.77 -0.99 9.55
CA ALA A 29 -14.28 -1.19 10.90
C ALA A 29 -13.34 -2.38 10.98
N LEU A 30 -12.27 -2.24 11.78
CA LEU A 30 -11.39 -3.33 12.19
C LEU A 30 -11.34 -3.37 13.72
N LYS A 31 -11.27 -4.57 14.28
CA LYS A 31 -11.12 -4.80 15.71
C LYS A 31 -9.68 -5.16 16.04
N PHE A 32 -9.12 -4.52 17.06
CA PHE A 32 -7.78 -4.77 17.57
C PHE A 32 -7.79 -5.03 19.08
N ASP A 33 -6.77 -5.74 19.55
CA ASP A 33 -6.45 -5.75 20.97
C ASP A 33 -6.05 -4.34 21.43
N GLU A 34 -6.45 -3.93 22.64
CA GLU A 34 -6.15 -2.57 23.14
C GLU A 34 -4.64 -2.28 23.21
N SER A 35 -3.82 -3.31 23.44
CA SER A 35 -2.36 -3.19 23.50
C SER A 35 -1.69 -3.00 22.14
N ARG A 36 -2.41 -3.25 21.03
CA ARG A 36 -1.87 -3.23 19.67
C ARG A 36 -1.52 -1.81 19.21
N ILE A 37 -2.27 -0.81 19.68
CA ILE A 37 -2.07 0.60 19.32
C ILE A 37 -1.83 1.39 20.61
N PRO A 38 -0.60 1.87 20.85
CA PRO A 38 -0.31 2.70 22.02
C PRO A 38 -1.24 3.91 22.14
N LEU A 39 -1.63 4.25 23.37
CA LEU A 39 -2.57 5.35 23.66
C LEU A 39 -2.17 6.69 23.04
N TYR A 40 -0.87 7.00 22.98
CA TYR A 40 -0.41 8.25 22.37
C TYR A 40 -0.65 8.26 20.86
N ARG A 41 -0.54 7.12 20.16
CA ARG A 41 -0.84 7.03 18.73
C ARG A 41 -2.33 7.18 18.47
N ILE A 42 -3.19 6.60 19.31
CA ILE A 42 -4.64 6.82 19.24
C ILE A 42 -4.94 8.33 19.26
N LYS A 43 -4.39 9.06 20.24
CA LYS A 43 -4.56 10.52 20.33
C LYS A 43 -4.05 11.26 19.09
N MET A 44 -2.94 10.84 18.48
CA MET A 44 -2.43 11.46 17.25
C MET A 44 -3.37 11.21 16.06
N LEU A 45 -3.93 10.01 15.95
CA LEU A 45 -4.84 9.62 14.87
C LEU A 45 -6.23 10.27 15.00
N GLU A 46 -6.76 10.39 16.22
CA GLU A 46 -8.06 11.04 16.49
C GLU A 46 -8.07 12.52 16.12
N ASN A 47 -6.93 13.20 16.27
CA ASN A 47 -6.83 14.63 15.97
C ASN A 47 -6.63 14.94 14.48
N LEU A 48 -6.68 13.93 13.59
CA LEU A 48 -6.69 14.07 12.13
C LEU A 48 -5.49 14.82 11.50
N HIS A 49 -4.37 14.93 12.19
CA HIS A 49 -3.24 15.72 11.70
C HIS A 49 -2.40 15.00 10.64
N CYS A 50 -2.43 13.66 10.58
CA CYS A 50 -1.63 12.93 9.62
C CYS A 50 -2.32 12.84 8.24
N GLY A 51 -2.04 13.82 7.37
CA GLY A 51 -2.65 13.93 6.04
C GLY A 51 -2.46 12.71 5.12
N GLY A 52 -1.43 11.89 5.37
CA GLY A 52 -1.16 10.64 4.64
C GLY A 52 -2.03 9.44 5.07
N LEU A 53 -2.81 9.56 6.14
CA LEU A 53 -3.67 8.48 6.65
C LEU A 53 -5.15 8.79 6.43
N LEU A 54 -5.95 7.73 6.33
CA LEU A 54 -7.40 7.84 6.43
C LEU A 54 -7.77 8.40 7.82
N PRO A 55 -8.77 9.29 7.90
CA PRO A 55 -9.39 9.65 9.18
C PRO A 55 -9.86 8.39 9.90
N MET A 56 -9.62 8.34 11.21
CA MET A 56 -9.96 7.20 12.04
C MET A 56 -10.71 7.64 13.30
N HIS A 57 -11.71 6.86 13.69
CA HIS A 57 -12.42 7.01 14.95
C HIS A 57 -12.25 5.74 15.79
N PHE A 58 -12.01 5.92 17.08
CA PHE A 58 -11.69 4.85 18.00
C PHE A 58 -12.82 4.68 19.02
N LEU A 59 -13.32 3.46 19.16
CA LEU A 59 -14.32 3.10 20.15
C LEU A 59 -13.77 1.95 21.00
N ARG A 60 -13.72 2.14 22.31
CA ARG A 60 -13.37 1.08 23.26
C ARG A 60 -14.63 0.39 23.73
N GLU A 61 -14.65 -0.93 23.60
CA GLU A 61 -15.70 -1.80 24.11
C GLU A 61 -15.07 -2.85 25.02
N GLU A 62 -15.86 -3.55 25.82
CA GLU A 62 -15.37 -4.53 26.81
C GLU A 62 -14.44 -5.61 26.23
N GLN A 63 -14.51 -5.84 24.91
CA GLN A 63 -13.76 -6.88 24.21
C GLN A 63 -12.69 -6.34 23.25
N GLY A 64 -12.33 -5.05 23.31
CA GLY A 64 -11.22 -4.50 22.55
C GLY A 64 -11.46 -3.12 21.93
N LEU A 65 -10.58 -2.77 21.01
CA LEU A 65 -10.56 -1.48 20.33
C LEU A 65 -11.14 -1.62 18.92
N HIS A 66 -12.29 -0.99 18.68
CA HIS A 66 -12.86 -0.84 17.35
C HIS A 66 -12.32 0.43 16.71
N VAL A 67 -11.78 0.29 15.49
CA VAL A 67 -11.26 1.41 14.69
C VAL A 67 -12.10 1.53 13.44
N TYR A 68 -12.78 2.66 13.28
CA TYR A 68 -13.58 3.02 12.12
C TYR A 68 -12.77 3.93 11.21
N TYR A 69 -12.57 3.51 9.96
CA TYR A 69 -11.80 4.23 8.96
C TYR A 69 -12.77 4.94 8.02
N ASP A 70 -12.72 6.27 7.98
CA ASP A 70 -13.47 7.04 6.98
C ASP A 70 -12.71 7.00 5.66
N PHE A 71 -13.31 6.36 4.66
CA PHE A 71 -12.77 6.30 3.31
C PHE A 71 -13.68 7.02 2.29
N GLY A 72 -14.55 7.92 2.76
CA GLY A 72 -15.45 8.70 1.92
C GLY A 72 -14.75 9.38 0.73
N GLY A 73 -15.16 9.03 -0.48
CA GLY A 73 -14.59 9.54 -1.73
C GLY A 73 -13.28 8.86 -2.17
N PHE A 74 -12.82 7.83 -1.46
CA PHE A 74 -11.70 6.98 -1.84
C PHE A 74 -12.17 5.59 -2.28
N LEU A 75 -11.36 4.93 -3.10
CA LEU A 75 -11.48 3.51 -3.44
C LEU A 75 -10.23 2.76 -2.97
N GLN A 76 -10.36 1.48 -2.62
CA GLN A 76 -9.18 0.64 -2.42
C GLN A 76 -8.41 0.56 -3.74
N LEU A 77 -7.08 0.45 -3.66
CA LEU A 77 -6.20 0.43 -4.84
C LEU A 77 -6.64 -0.60 -5.89
N LYS A 78 -7.00 -1.82 -5.47
CA LYS A 78 -7.51 -2.86 -6.36
C LYS A 78 -8.75 -2.43 -7.17
N ASP A 79 -9.65 -1.65 -6.57
CA ASP A 79 -10.85 -1.15 -7.22
C ASP A 79 -10.53 0.04 -8.12
N MET A 80 -9.57 0.88 -7.68
CA MET A 80 -9.09 2.03 -8.45
C MET A 80 -8.41 1.62 -9.76
N VAL A 81 -7.68 0.50 -9.77
CA VAL A 81 -7.08 -0.06 -11.00
C VAL A 81 -8.15 -0.32 -12.07
N GLY A 82 -9.29 -0.88 -11.67
CA GLY A 82 -10.44 -1.07 -12.57
C GLY A 82 -11.00 0.26 -13.10
N GLU A 83 -11.02 1.31 -12.29
CA GLU A 83 -11.45 2.64 -12.72
C GLU A 83 -10.47 3.33 -13.67
N TRP A 84 -9.16 3.15 -13.47
CA TRP A 84 -8.15 3.63 -14.40
C TRP A 84 -8.23 2.93 -15.76
N ALA A 85 -8.39 1.61 -15.76
CA ALA A 85 -8.54 0.82 -16.97
C ALA A 85 -9.77 1.24 -17.78
N LYS A 86 -10.92 1.42 -17.13
CA LYS A 86 -12.16 1.93 -17.79
C LYS A 86 -11.99 3.30 -18.43
N LYS A 87 -11.11 4.14 -17.87
CA LYS A 87 -10.80 5.49 -18.36
C LYS A 87 -9.66 5.50 -19.39
N GLY A 88 -9.08 4.33 -19.73
CA GLY A 88 -7.96 4.23 -20.66
C GLY A 88 -6.68 4.90 -20.16
N LYS A 89 -6.49 5.01 -18.84
CA LYS A 89 -5.25 5.55 -18.25
C LYS A 89 -4.11 4.54 -18.37
N ASN A 90 -2.88 5.04 -18.44
CA ASN A 90 -1.69 4.20 -18.37
C ASN A 90 -1.54 3.66 -16.94
N LEU A 91 -1.81 2.37 -16.74
CA LEU A 91 -1.78 1.74 -15.42
C LEU A 91 -0.41 1.83 -14.77
N ALA A 92 0.66 1.63 -15.53
CA ALA A 92 2.02 1.72 -15.02
C ALA A 92 2.36 3.12 -14.48
N ALA A 93 1.94 4.17 -15.18
CA ALA A 93 2.13 5.55 -14.73
C ALA A 93 1.35 5.84 -13.44
N GLU A 94 0.05 5.52 -13.40
CA GLU A 94 -0.80 5.74 -12.21
C GLU A 94 -0.30 4.93 -11.00
N MET A 95 0.21 3.72 -11.24
CA MET A 95 0.79 2.89 -10.19
C MET A 95 2.12 3.45 -9.68
N ALA A 96 3.01 3.91 -10.55
CA ALA A 96 4.25 4.57 -10.14
C ALA A 96 3.97 5.80 -9.26
N GLU A 97 3.02 6.64 -9.67
CA GLU A 97 2.59 7.79 -8.87
C GLU A 97 2.00 7.37 -7.52
N THR A 98 1.18 6.32 -7.51
CA THR A 98 0.54 5.81 -6.30
C THR A 98 1.55 5.26 -5.31
N VAL A 99 2.53 4.48 -5.78
CA VAL A 99 3.61 3.94 -4.95
C VAL A 99 4.49 5.08 -4.42
N ALA A 100 4.82 6.09 -5.24
CA ALA A 100 5.54 7.27 -4.79
C ALA A 100 4.76 8.05 -3.71
N ALA A 101 3.45 8.21 -3.90
CA ALA A 101 2.57 8.86 -2.94
C ALA A 101 2.46 8.07 -1.63
N LEU A 102 2.51 6.75 -1.67
CA LEU A 102 2.54 5.90 -0.49
C LEU A 102 3.82 6.10 0.33
N ALA A 103 5.00 6.16 -0.32
CA ALA A 103 6.25 6.50 0.36
C ALA A 103 6.15 7.85 1.08
N ARG A 104 5.53 8.86 0.45
CA ARG A 104 5.24 10.16 1.08
C ARG A 104 4.27 10.04 2.26
N CYS A 105 3.24 9.21 2.17
CA CYS A 105 2.30 8.99 3.28
C CYS A 105 3.02 8.43 4.51
N LEU A 106 3.94 7.49 4.31
CA LEU A 106 4.75 6.91 5.37
C LEU A 106 5.72 7.94 5.99
N LEU A 107 6.44 8.72 5.16
CA LEU A 107 7.29 9.82 5.63
C LEU A 107 6.51 10.87 6.44
N LEU A 108 5.28 11.18 6.00
CA LEU A 108 4.41 12.09 6.74
C LEU A 108 4.05 11.51 8.11
N ALA A 109 3.82 10.20 8.21
CA ALA A 109 3.50 9.54 9.48
C ALA A 109 4.68 9.52 10.46
N GLU A 110 5.93 9.48 9.99
CA GLU A 110 7.12 9.59 10.86
C GLU A 110 7.12 10.89 11.67
N ASN A 111 6.63 12.00 11.08
CA ASN A 111 6.47 13.28 11.78
C ASN A 111 5.44 13.23 12.93
N TYR A 112 4.66 12.15 13.03
CA TYR A 112 3.67 11.91 14.08
C TYR A 112 4.06 10.76 15.03
N LEU A 113 5.37 10.47 15.15
CA LEU A 113 5.93 9.44 16.05
C LEU A 113 5.50 8.01 15.70
N PHE A 114 5.18 7.76 14.43
CA PHE A 114 5.00 6.40 13.93
C PHE A 114 6.33 5.86 13.42
N SER A 115 6.61 4.59 13.73
CA SER A 115 7.63 3.86 12.99
C SER A 115 7.00 3.36 11.69
N CYS A 116 7.63 3.61 10.54
CA CYS A 116 7.19 3.06 9.26
C CYS A 116 7.14 1.53 9.26
N GLU A 117 7.95 0.87 10.11
CA GLU A 117 7.99 -0.59 10.23
C GLU A 117 6.72 -1.17 10.86
N ASP A 118 5.98 -0.37 11.63
CA ASP A 118 4.73 -0.78 12.27
C ASP A 118 3.54 -0.80 11.29
N PHE A 119 3.70 -0.23 10.09
CA PHE A 119 2.64 -0.22 9.08
C PHE A 119 2.55 -1.55 8.36
N LEU A 120 1.34 -2.08 8.25
CA LEU A 120 1.03 -3.06 7.22
C LEU A 120 1.20 -2.43 5.83
N LEU A 121 2.17 -2.91 5.05
CA LEU A 121 2.32 -2.51 3.65
C LEU A 121 1.70 -3.57 2.74
N HIS A 122 0.48 -3.28 2.26
CA HIS A 122 -0.28 -4.18 1.39
C HIS A 122 -1.19 -3.36 0.46
N PRO A 123 -1.45 -3.78 -0.79
CA PRO A 123 -2.33 -3.07 -1.71
C PRO A 123 -3.72 -2.75 -1.12
N ASP A 124 -4.25 -3.64 -0.29
CA ASP A 124 -5.55 -3.49 0.37
C ASP A 124 -5.65 -2.29 1.33
N VAL A 125 -4.55 -1.84 1.94
CA VAL A 125 -4.59 -0.70 2.86
C VAL A 125 -4.41 0.64 2.16
N VAL A 126 -4.28 0.63 0.84
CA VAL A 126 -4.03 1.82 0.02
C VAL A 126 -5.35 2.30 -0.57
N PHE A 127 -5.66 3.57 -0.33
CA PHE A 127 -6.90 4.21 -0.74
C PHE A 127 -6.60 5.41 -1.64
N VAL A 128 -7.27 5.48 -2.79
CA VAL A 128 -7.05 6.51 -3.81
C VAL A 128 -8.34 7.29 -4.05
N ARG A 129 -8.25 8.62 -3.99
CA ARG A 129 -9.39 9.51 -4.25
C ARG A 129 -9.64 9.62 -5.74
N VAL A 130 -10.81 9.16 -6.18
CA VAL A 130 -11.18 8.95 -7.60
C VAL A 130 -10.92 10.16 -8.51
N HIS A 131 -11.15 11.37 -8.01
CA HIS A 131 -11.07 12.60 -8.81
C HIS A 131 -9.70 13.29 -8.78
N THR A 132 -8.89 13.02 -7.77
CA THR A 132 -7.65 13.79 -7.52
C THR A 132 -6.40 12.94 -7.57
N GLY A 133 -6.52 11.62 -7.51
CA GLY A 133 -5.38 10.72 -7.32
C GLY A 133 -4.76 10.79 -5.92
N GLN A 134 -5.34 11.56 -4.98
CA GLN A 134 -4.84 11.62 -3.61
C GLN A 134 -4.81 10.23 -2.99
N VAL A 135 -3.61 9.82 -2.55
CA VAL A 135 -3.40 8.54 -1.87
C VAL A 135 -3.44 8.74 -0.36
N LYS A 136 -4.08 7.81 0.33
CA LYS A 136 -4.09 7.69 1.79
C LYS A 136 -3.93 6.23 2.20
N LEU A 137 -3.39 6.03 3.41
CA LEU A 137 -3.25 4.70 4.00
C LEU A 137 -4.25 4.49 5.13
N ALA A 138 -4.86 3.31 5.18
CA ALA A 138 -5.45 2.79 6.41
C ALA A 138 -4.31 2.33 7.34
N TYR A 139 -4.18 2.93 8.52
CA TYR A 139 -3.19 2.47 9.50
C TYR A 139 -3.63 1.15 10.12
N VAL A 140 -2.96 0.07 9.73
CA VAL A 140 -3.16 -1.26 10.33
C VAL A 140 -1.84 -1.68 10.98
N PRO A 141 -1.76 -1.78 12.32
CA PRO A 141 -0.53 -2.14 13.02
C PRO A 141 -0.13 -3.59 12.75
N GLU A 142 1.05 -3.77 12.16
CA GLU A 142 1.66 -5.07 11.96
C GLU A 142 2.55 -5.45 13.15
N LYS A 143 2.71 -6.75 13.40
CA LYS A 143 3.69 -7.19 14.40
C LYS A 143 5.09 -6.86 13.87
N PRO A 144 6.05 -6.48 14.74
CA PRO A 144 7.43 -6.27 14.32
C PRO A 144 7.93 -7.51 13.57
N VAL A 145 8.37 -7.30 12.34
CA VAL A 145 9.04 -8.30 11.52
C VAL A 145 10.52 -7.92 11.46
N PRO A 146 11.45 -8.89 11.40
CA PRO A 146 12.88 -8.62 11.29
C PRO A 146 13.28 -7.96 9.94
N MET A 147 12.31 -7.63 9.10
CA MET A 147 12.48 -6.96 7.83
C MET A 147 12.34 -5.46 8.01
N GLY A 148 13.41 -4.72 7.69
CA GLY A 148 13.39 -3.26 7.70
C GLY A 148 12.44 -2.67 6.64
N ILE A 149 12.16 -1.38 6.77
CA ILE A 149 11.20 -0.68 5.89
C ILE A 149 11.51 -0.83 4.39
N ALA A 150 12.78 -0.86 3.99
CA ALA A 150 13.16 -1.04 2.59
C ALA A 150 12.70 -2.39 2.03
N GLY A 151 12.88 -3.48 2.78
CA GLY A 151 12.41 -4.80 2.40
C GLY A 151 10.89 -4.87 2.34
N LYS A 152 10.19 -4.29 3.35
CA LYS A 152 8.72 -4.23 3.36
C LYS A 152 8.18 -3.47 2.15
N PHE A 153 8.79 -2.33 1.83
CA PHE A 153 8.38 -1.49 0.71
C PHE A 153 8.66 -2.16 -0.63
N ALA A 154 9.82 -2.78 -0.80
CA ALA A 154 10.15 -3.55 -2.00
C ALA A 154 9.14 -4.71 -2.19
N GLY A 155 8.82 -5.44 -1.13
CA GLY A 155 7.78 -6.48 -1.14
C GLY A 155 6.41 -5.93 -1.54
N PHE A 156 6.03 -4.75 -1.05
CA PHE A 156 4.81 -4.06 -1.46
C PHE A 156 4.82 -3.72 -2.96
N VAL A 157 5.91 -3.12 -3.47
CA VAL A 157 6.05 -2.81 -4.90
C VAL A 157 5.83 -4.05 -5.75
N ARG A 158 6.47 -5.18 -5.40
CA ARG A 158 6.28 -6.45 -6.10
C ARG A 158 4.82 -6.93 -6.02
N GLY A 159 4.20 -6.89 -4.84
CA GLY A 159 2.79 -7.28 -4.68
C GLY A 159 1.81 -6.43 -5.49
N THR A 160 2.16 -5.16 -5.78
CA THR A 160 1.33 -4.34 -6.67
C THR A 160 1.38 -4.81 -8.13
N ALA A 161 2.50 -5.38 -8.60
CA ALA A 161 2.58 -5.95 -9.95
C ALA A 161 1.58 -7.10 -10.13
N GLU A 162 1.52 -7.99 -9.14
CA GLU A 162 0.56 -9.11 -9.10
C GLU A 162 -0.89 -8.61 -9.06
N THR A 163 -1.15 -7.53 -8.30
CA THR A 163 -2.50 -6.96 -8.14
C THR A 163 -3.00 -6.32 -9.45
N VAL A 164 -2.13 -5.63 -10.17
CA VAL A 164 -2.52 -4.85 -11.36
C VAL A 164 -2.60 -5.74 -12.60
N GLY A 165 -1.75 -6.77 -12.70
CA GLY A 165 -1.70 -7.66 -13.87
C GLY A 165 -1.25 -6.97 -15.16
N ASP A 166 -0.63 -5.79 -15.05
CA ASP A 166 -0.11 -5.02 -16.18
C ASP A 166 1.36 -5.35 -16.41
N GLU A 167 1.69 -5.81 -17.62
CA GLU A 167 3.05 -6.26 -17.97
C GLU A 167 4.07 -5.13 -17.90
N GLN A 168 3.66 -3.91 -18.23
CA GLN A 168 4.54 -2.74 -18.21
C GLN A 168 4.88 -2.37 -16.76
N TRP A 169 3.86 -2.30 -15.89
CA TRP A 169 4.04 -2.10 -14.45
C TRP A 169 4.87 -3.21 -13.82
N ALA A 170 4.68 -4.48 -14.20
CA ALA A 170 5.47 -5.58 -13.67
C ALA A 170 6.98 -5.41 -13.95
N ALA A 171 7.34 -4.94 -15.15
CA ALA A 171 8.73 -4.64 -15.48
C ALA A 171 9.29 -3.48 -14.62
N TYR A 172 8.53 -2.40 -14.46
CA TYR A 172 8.93 -1.27 -13.62
C TYR A 172 9.05 -1.64 -12.15
N ALA A 173 8.06 -2.37 -11.62
CA ALA A 173 8.07 -2.85 -10.25
C ALA A 173 9.29 -3.72 -9.97
N GLY A 174 9.70 -4.57 -10.92
CA GLY A 174 10.92 -5.37 -10.82
C GLY A 174 12.20 -4.54 -10.78
N GLU A 175 12.30 -3.48 -11.58
CA GLU A 175 13.44 -2.55 -11.54
C GLU A 175 13.48 -1.76 -10.22
N ILE A 176 12.35 -1.19 -9.81
CA ILE A 176 12.21 -0.46 -8.54
C ILE A 176 12.58 -1.38 -7.37
N TYR A 177 12.08 -2.61 -7.35
CA TYR A 177 12.43 -3.61 -6.34
C TYR A 177 13.95 -3.80 -6.26
N ARG A 178 14.61 -4.08 -7.40
CA ARG A 178 16.07 -4.28 -7.45
C ARG A 178 16.83 -3.05 -6.96
N ARG A 179 16.41 -1.84 -7.35
CA ARG A 179 17.03 -0.59 -6.88
C ARG A 179 16.91 -0.41 -5.36
N ILE A 180 15.73 -0.68 -4.78
CA ILE A 180 15.51 -0.54 -3.33
C ILE A 180 16.39 -1.52 -2.55
N ILE A 181 16.38 -2.81 -2.94
CA ILE A 181 17.14 -3.87 -2.24
C ILE A 181 18.65 -3.62 -2.36
N ASN A 182 19.15 -3.28 -3.54
CA ASN A 182 20.59 -3.11 -3.77
C ASN A 182 21.16 -1.82 -3.16
N SER A 183 20.33 -0.77 -3.01
CA SER A 183 20.83 0.53 -2.54
C SER A 183 20.80 0.67 -1.01
N ASN A 184 20.06 -0.20 -0.30
CA ASN A 184 19.84 -0.12 1.16
C ASN A 184 19.55 1.31 1.65
N VAL A 185 18.72 2.04 0.89
CA VAL A 185 18.42 3.45 1.17
C VAL A 185 17.31 3.61 2.20
N PRO A 186 17.31 4.71 2.99
CA PRO A 186 16.18 5.05 3.83
C PRO A 186 14.93 5.37 2.97
N LEU A 187 13.77 5.45 3.62
CA LEU A 187 12.49 5.70 2.94
C LEU A 187 12.48 6.98 2.09
N SER A 188 13.20 8.03 2.50
CA SER A 188 13.39 9.25 1.70
C SER A 188 14.17 9.00 0.41
N GLY A 189 15.15 8.09 0.43
CA GLY A 189 15.85 7.63 -0.77
C GLY A 189 14.96 6.77 -1.67
N ILE A 190 14.08 5.94 -1.08
CA ILE A 190 13.07 5.18 -1.82
C ILE A 190 12.10 6.14 -2.54
N GLU A 191 11.60 7.16 -1.85
CA GLU A 191 10.71 8.19 -2.43
C GLU A 191 11.37 8.87 -3.63
N LYS A 192 12.66 9.22 -3.51
CA LYS A 192 13.45 9.79 -4.61
C LYS A 192 13.53 8.84 -5.80
N ILE A 193 13.89 7.56 -5.59
CA ILE A 193 13.96 6.54 -6.66
C ILE A 193 12.62 6.46 -7.40
N LEU A 194 11.51 6.44 -6.65
CA LEU A 194 10.16 6.35 -7.22
C LEU A 194 9.78 7.59 -8.03
N ARG A 195 10.16 8.79 -7.57
CA ARG A 195 9.95 10.03 -8.32
C ARG A 195 10.75 10.05 -9.62
N ASP A 196 12.01 9.62 -9.57
CA ASP A 196 12.88 9.57 -10.74
C ASP A 196 12.30 8.58 -11.77
N VAL A 197 11.90 7.37 -11.33
CA VAL A 197 11.25 6.38 -12.21
C VAL A 197 9.91 6.88 -12.76
N SER A 198 9.08 7.51 -11.93
CA SER A 198 7.80 8.09 -12.39
C SER A 198 8.03 9.14 -13.49
N HIS A 199 9.02 10.02 -13.30
CA HIS A 199 9.40 11.00 -14.32
C HIS A 199 9.89 10.33 -15.62
N ASP A 200 10.68 9.27 -15.53
CA ASP A 200 11.15 8.52 -16.71
C ASP A 200 10.00 7.87 -17.48
N ILE A 201 8.99 7.35 -16.78
CA ILE A 201 7.76 6.81 -17.38
C ILE A 201 6.97 7.89 -18.12
N TYR A 202 6.83 9.08 -17.53
CA TYR A 202 6.08 10.19 -18.13
C TYR A 202 6.78 10.86 -19.31
N SER A 203 8.11 10.77 -19.36
CA SER A 203 8.90 11.44 -20.40
C SER A 203 9.16 10.57 -21.63
N ASP A 204 8.48 9.41 -21.76
CA ASP A 204 8.67 8.40 -22.81
C ASP A 204 10.15 7.96 -23.00
N ASN A 205 11.00 8.23 -22.00
CA ASN A 205 12.44 7.98 -22.05
C ASN A 205 12.82 6.57 -21.56
N TRP A 206 11.84 5.70 -21.33
CA TRP A 206 12.12 4.36 -20.85
C TRP A 206 12.32 3.39 -22.02
N PRO A 207 13.37 2.54 -21.98
CA PRO A 207 13.64 1.58 -23.04
C PRO A 207 12.41 0.75 -23.39
N GLU A 208 12.17 0.57 -24.70
CA GLU A 208 11.22 -0.42 -25.19
C GLU A 208 11.48 -1.76 -24.49
N ARG A 209 10.39 -2.50 -24.19
CA ARG A 209 10.36 -3.80 -23.48
C ARG A 209 11.46 -4.79 -23.89
N SER A 210 11.97 -4.69 -25.12
CA SER A 210 13.08 -5.47 -25.66
C SER A 210 14.42 -5.28 -24.93
N ALA A 211 14.67 -4.12 -24.32
CA ALA A 211 15.94 -3.79 -23.66
C ALA A 211 15.97 -4.10 -22.15
N LEU A 212 14.85 -4.56 -21.57
CA LEU A 212 14.71 -4.84 -20.12
C LEU A 212 14.47 -6.32 -19.81
N ARG A 213 14.62 -7.22 -20.79
CA ARG A 213 14.56 -8.65 -20.50
C ARG A 213 15.59 -8.97 -19.42
N PRO A 214 15.20 -9.64 -18.32
CA PRO A 214 16.19 -10.29 -17.48
C PRO A 214 16.97 -11.25 -18.37
N ALA A 215 18.29 -11.27 -18.23
CA ALA A 215 19.00 -12.51 -18.51
C ALA A 215 18.40 -13.57 -17.58
N ASP A 216 17.76 -14.57 -18.18
CA ASP A 216 17.23 -15.80 -17.60
C ASP A 216 16.27 -15.69 -16.40
N GLU A 217 15.02 -16.09 -16.64
CA GLU A 217 14.03 -16.48 -15.61
C GLU A 217 14.52 -17.62 -14.68
N GLY A 218 15.67 -18.24 -14.99
CA GLY A 218 16.33 -19.25 -14.16
C GLY A 218 16.95 -18.71 -12.87
N ASP A 219 17.47 -17.48 -12.83
CA ASP A 219 18.16 -16.93 -11.65
C ASP A 219 17.20 -16.33 -10.60
N MET A 220 15.98 -15.96 -11.01
CA MET A 220 14.94 -15.48 -10.08
C MET A 220 14.31 -16.61 -9.24
N LEU A 221 14.31 -17.85 -9.72
CA LEU A 221 13.81 -18.99 -8.95
C LEU A 221 14.83 -19.53 -7.95
N ILE A 222 16.13 -19.34 -8.21
CA ILE A 222 17.22 -19.83 -7.34
C ILE A 222 17.32 -18.97 -6.06
N THR A 223 17.20 -17.65 -6.20
CA THR A 223 17.24 -16.71 -5.06
C THR A 223 16.06 -16.88 -4.09
N VAL A 224 14.87 -17.26 -4.59
CA VAL A 224 13.69 -17.54 -3.74
C VAL A 224 13.80 -18.86 -2.98
N ALA A 225 14.54 -19.83 -3.51
CA ALA A 225 14.78 -21.10 -2.82
C ALA A 225 15.82 -20.94 -1.69
N GLU A 226 16.85 -20.13 -1.89
CA GLU A 226 17.90 -19.88 -0.90
C GLU A 226 17.38 -19.03 0.29
N ASP A 227 16.59 -17.98 0.03
CA ASP A 227 16.00 -17.15 1.09
C ASP A 227 14.95 -17.92 1.92
N ASN A 228 14.17 -18.81 1.32
CA ASN A 228 13.25 -19.69 2.05
C ASN A 228 13.95 -20.81 2.82
N MET A 229 15.14 -21.25 2.41
CA MET A 229 15.93 -22.21 3.18
C MET A 229 16.60 -21.56 4.41
N LEU A 230 17.05 -20.31 4.31
CA LEU A 230 17.64 -19.59 5.44
C LEU A 230 16.62 -19.23 6.53
N LEU A 231 15.37 -18.96 6.16
CA LEU A 231 14.27 -18.66 7.10
C LEU A 231 13.73 -19.89 7.86
N ASN A 232 14.04 -21.11 7.42
CA ASN A 232 13.58 -22.35 8.08
C ASN A 232 14.66 -22.99 8.99
N LEU A 233 15.83 -22.35 9.11
CA LEU A 233 16.96 -22.84 9.91
C LEU A 233 17.30 -21.96 11.13
N THR A 234 16.47 -20.97 11.46
CA THR A 234 16.55 -20.12 12.66
C THR A 234 15.22 -20.08 13.39
#